data_AF-A0A7I4Y3R8-F1
#
_entry.id   AF-A0A7I4Y3R8-F1
#
_cell.length_a   1.000
_cell.length_b   1.000
_cell.length_c   1.000
_cell.angle_alpha   90.00
_cell.angle_beta   90.00
_cell.angle_gamma   90.00
#
_symmetry.space_group_name_H-M   'P 1'
#
loop_
_entity.id
_entity.type
_entity.pdbx_description
1 polymer ?
#
loop_
_entity_poly.entity_id
_entity_poly.type
_entity_poly.pdbx_seq_one_letter_code
_entity_poly.pdbx_strand_id
1 'polypeptide(L)'
;MSPPEDSTQLRRQIGLFKKLLQRYTSTSTSILKDYQVSPEAHQVDHLDNDELETLRQEISSVRKRLLNTYEKITKLHDEWSTLQHSDAIESTIFDEYIAKYGDYRTSITAAVNQLEQLDYLMNALDQEYTKRKLHIPSDSSDSASHDDNVGKWNSAPSFAFQSGLLPSSPAGPPDPTLLNFVDASILPTTQSSGHVSLRWWTTSSSWMIPRNFLY
;
A
#
# COMPACT_ATOMS: atom_id res chain seq x y z
N MET A 1 19.96 -26.56 -0.70
CA MET A 1 18.72 -26.77 -1.47
C MET A 1 18.16 -25.39 -1.78
N SER A 2 17.86 -25.11 -3.06
CA SER A 2 17.28 -23.84 -3.47
C SER A 2 15.79 -23.80 -3.10
N PRO A 3 15.22 -22.65 -2.71
CA PRO A 3 13.79 -22.53 -2.47
C PRO A 3 13.00 -22.90 -3.74
N PRO A 4 11.80 -23.49 -3.61
CA PRO A 4 10.92 -23.67 -4.76
C PRO A 4 10.67 -22.32 -5.46
N GLU A 5 10.62 -22.36 -6.79
CA GLU A 5 10.47 -21.15 -7.63
C GLU A 5 9.23 -20.34 -7.22
N ASP A 6 8.16 -21.05 -6.83
CA ASP A 6 6.92 -20.51 -6.30
C ASP A 6 7.12 -19.67 -5.01
N SER A 7 7.90 -20.16 -4.03
CA SER A 7 8.20 -19.41 -2.79
C SER A 7 8.98 -18.13 -3.09
N THR A 8 9.93 -18.19 -4.02
CA THR A 8 10.69 -17.00 -4.43
C THR A 8 9.80 -15.97 -5.09
N GLN A 9 8.86 -16.39 -5.92
CA GLN A 9 7.88 -15.50 -6.55
C GLN A 9 6.94 -14.87 -5.51
N LEU A 10 6.38 -15.65 -4.58
CA LEU A 10 5.53 -15.15 -3.50
C LEU A 10 6.22 -14.04 -2.70
N ARG A 11 7.46 -14.27 -2.28
CA ARG A 11 8.25 -13.29 -1.50
C ARG A 11 8.50 -11.99 -2.26
N ARG A 12 8.72 -12.07 -3.57
CA ARG A 12 8.88 -10.87 -4.43
C ARG A 12 7.57 -10.09 -4.53
N GLN A 13 6.46 -10.78 -4.74
CA GLN A 13 5.14 -10.15 -4.81
C GLN A 13 4.73 -9.53 -3.47
N ILE A 14 4.98 -10.20 -2.35
CA ILE A 14 4.79 -9.63 -1.01
C ILE A 14 5.61 -8.34 -0.85
N GLY A 15 6.88 -8.35 -1.26
CA GLY A 15 7.73 -7.17 -1.22
C GLY A 15 7.20 -6.01 -2.08
N LEU A 16 6.62 -6.31 -3.25
CA LEU A 16 5.97 -5.33 -4.11
C LEU A 16 4.71 -4.76 -3.45
N PHE A 17 3.79 -5.60 -3.00
CA PHE A 17 2.53 -5.15 -2.40
C PHE A 17 2.75 -4.44 -1.07
N LYS A 18 3.77 -4.80 -0.28
CA LYS A 18 4.20 -4.05 0.91
C LYS A 18 4.49 -2.59 0.56
N LYS A 19 5.27 -2.36 -0.50
CA LYS A 19 5.60 -1.00 -0.97
C LYS A 19 4.37 -0.26 -1.48
N LEU A 20 3.45 -0.96 -2.14
CA LEU A 20 2.19 -0.37 -2.60
C LEU A 20 1.28 0.04 -1.43
N LEU A 21 1.15 -0.80 -0.39
CA LEU A 21 0.41 -0.45 0.82
C LEU A 21 0.96 0.84 1.44
N GLN A 22 2.27 0.87 1.69
CA GLN A 22 2.94 2.04 2.25
C GLN A 22 2.71 3.28 1.40
N ARG A 23 2.79 3.15 0.06
CA ARG A 23 2.54 4.26 -0.86
C ARG A 23 1.10 4.77 -0.73
N TYR A 24 0.10 3.91 -0.80
CA TYR A 24 -1.29 4.33 -0.77
C TYR A 24 -1.72 4.88 0.59
N THR A 25 -1.18 4.32 1.69
CA THR A 25 -1.31 4.94 3.02
C THR A 25 -0.75 6.36 3.00
N SER A 26 0.50 6.56 2.58
CA SER A 26 1.10 7.91 2.49
C SER A 26 0.35 8.84 1.54
N THR A 27 -0.15 8.35 0.41
CA THR A 27 -0.96 9.14 -0.52
C THR A 27 -2.24 9.61 0.15
N SER A 28 -2.95 8.74 0.86
CA SER A 28 -4.15 9.15 1.60
C SER A 28 -3.83 10.20 2.66
N THR A 29 -2.76 10.03 3.44
CA THR A 29 -2.33 11.04 4.42
C THR A 29 -1.97 12.38 3.75
N SER A 30 -1.35 12.36 2.57
CA SER A 30 -1.02 13.57 1.81
C SER A 30 -2.29 14.29 1.36
N ILE A 31 -3.26 13.58 0.79
CA ILE A 31 -4.54 14.14 0.37
C ILE A 31 -5.20 14.83 1.56
N LEU A 32 -5.34 14.15 2.70
CA LEU A 32 -5.97 14.76 3.88
C LEU A 32 -5.25 16.02 4.35
N LYS A 33 -3.92 16.04 4.28
CA LYS A 33 -3.13 17.22 4.62
C LYS A 33 -3.36 18.37 3.64
N ASP A 34 -3.42 18.09 2.34
CA ASP A 34 -3.59 19.10 1.30
C ASP A 34 -4.96 19.81 1.43
N TYR A 35 -6.00 19.07 1.82
CA TYR A 35 -7.34 19.60 2.13
C TYR A 35 -7.51 20.05 3.60
N GLN A 36 -6.45 20.00 4.41
CA GLN A 36 -6.47 20.37 5.84
C GLN A 36 -7.51 19.59 6.67
N VAL A 37 -7.80 18.35 6.27
CA VAL A 37 -8.73 17.46 6.97
C VAL A 37 -7.96 16.68 8.04
N SER A 38 -8.42 16.77 9.29
CA SER A 38 -7.86 15.97 10.38
C SER A 38 -8.31 14.50 10.24
N PRO A 39 -7.39 13.52 10.31
CA PRO A 39 -7.72 12.09 10.25
C PRO A 39 -8.60 11.59 11.41
N GLU A 40 -8.69 12.35 12.50
CA GLU A 40 -9.50 11.97 13.67
C GLU A 40 -10.85 12.67 13.68
N ALA A 41 -10.87 13.96 13.36
CA ALA A 41 -12.08 14.77 13.43
C ALA A 41 -12.95 14.67 12.16
N HIS A 42 -12.37 14.30 11.01
CA HIS A 42 -13.07 14.16 9.73
C HIS A 42 -13.89 15.40 9.34
N GLN A 43 -13.46 16.58 9.79
CA GLN A 43 -14.14 17.85 9.51
C GLN A 43 -13.85 18.28 8.08
N VAL A 44 -14.91 18.52 7.33
CA VAL A 44 -14.91 18.86 5.89
C VAL A 44 -15.82 20.05 5.59
N ASP A 45 -16.36 20.70 6.63
CA ASP A 45 -17.30 21.81 6.53
C ASP A 45 -16.66 23.09 6.01
N HIS A 46 -15.34 23.22 6.13
CA HIS A 46 -14.57 24.35 5.60
C HIS A 46 -14.35 24.29 4.09
N LEU A 47 -14.50 23.12 3.47
CA LEU A 47 -14.29 22.93 2.03
C LEU A 47 -15.46 23.50 1.24
N ASP A 48 -15.21 24.09 0.08
CA ASP A 48 -16.27 24.42 -0.86
C ASP A 48 -16.82 23.18 -1.58
N ASN A 49 -17.80 23.33 -2.48
CA ASN A 49 -18.44 22.17 -3.12
C ASN A 49 -17.53 21.48 -4.13
N ASP A 50 -16.66 22.22 -4.83
CA ASP A 50 -15.76 21.67 -5.84
C ASP A 50 -14.60 20.93 -5.16
N GLU A 51 -14.08 21.50 -4.07
CA GLU A 51 -13.10 20.87 -3.19
C GLU A 51 -13.65 19.60 -2.55
N LEU A 52 -14.90 19.63 -2.07
CA LEU A 52 -15.57 18.48 -1.46
C LEU A 52 -15.74 17.32 -2.46
N GLU A 53 -16.12 17.62 -3.71
CA GLU A 53 -16.23 16.62 -4.78
C GLU A 53 -14.87 16.06 -5.19
N THR A 54 -13.86 16.93 -5.34
CA THR A 54 -12.51 16.49 -5.68
C THR A 54 -11.93 15.59 -4.58
N LEU A 55 -12.05 16.00 -3.32
CA LEU A 55 -11.62 15.19 -2.18
C LEU A 55 -12.34 13.84 -2.16
N ARG A 56 -13.66 13.80 -2.35
CA ARG A 56 -14.43 12.55 -2.37
C ARG A 56 -13.94 11.59 -3.45
N GLN A 57 -13.67 12.08 -4.65
CA GLN A 57 -13.15 11.27 -5.76
C GLN A 57 -11.74 10.74 -5.47
N GLU A 58 -10.84 11.58 -4.95
CA GLU A 58 -9.48 11.18 -4.60
C GLU A 58 -9.45 10.14 -3.48
N ILE A 59 -10.25 10.35 -2.43
CA ILE A 59 -10.38 9.42 -1.30
C ILE A 59 -10.99 8.09 -1.75
N SER A 60 -12.05 8.11 -2.58
CA SER A 60 -12.63 6.88 -3.13
C SER A 60 -11.60 6.10 -3.96
N SER A 61 -10.85 6.79 -4.83
CA SER A 61 -9.82 6.19 -5.66
C SER A 61 -8.67 5.56 -4.85
N VAL A 62 -8.14 6.26 -3.85
CA VAL A 62 -7.05 5.73 -3.01
C VAL A 62 -7.54 4.59 -2.12
N ARG A 63 -8.75 4.69 -1.55
CA ARG A 63 -9.39 3.64 -0.75
C ARG A 63 -9.53 2.35 -1.55
N LYS A 64 -10.06 2.42 -2.78
CA LYS A 64 -10.21 1.26 -3.67
C LYS A 64 -8.87 0.60 -3.98
N ARG A 65 -7.83 1.38 -4.26
CA ARG A 65 -6.47 0.87 -4.53
C ARG A 65 -5.85 0.23 -3.29
N LEU A 66 -6.02 0.85 -2.12
CA LEU A 66 -5.51 0.35 -0.85
C LEU A 66 -6.18 -0.98 -0.49
N LEU A 67 -7.51 -1.07 -0.57
CA LEU A 67 -8.29 -2.30 -0.32
C LEU A 67 -7.83 -3.45 -1.23
N ASN A 68 -7.77 -3.20 -2.53
CA ASN A 68 -7.35 -4.19 -3.52
C ASN A 68 -5.90 -4.67 -3.27
N THR A 69 -5.01 -3.78 -2.85
CA THR A 69 -3.62 -4.12 -2.50
C THR A 69 -3.55 -4.96 -1.21
N TYR A 70 -4.37 -4.59 -0.22
CA TYR A 70 -4.50 -5.31 1.05
C TYR A 70 -4.99 -6.74 0.84
N GLU A 71 -6.04 -6.94 0.05
CA GLU A 71 -6.58 -8.27 -0.25
C GLU A 71 -5.51 -9.16 -0.90
N LYS A 72 -4.75 -8.62 -1.85
CA LYS A 72 -3.69 -9.36 -2.55
C LYS A 72 -2.55 -9.80 -1.63
N ILE A 73 -2.03 -8.90 -0.80
CA ILE A 73 -0.93 -9.26 0.10
C ILE A 73 -1.36 -10.23 1.20
N THR A 74 -2.61 -10.13 1.67
CA THR A 74 -3.18 -11.07 2.64
C THR A 74 -3.30 -12.46 2.02
N LYS A 75 -3.79 -12.57 0.78
CA LYS A 75 -3.81 -13.84 0.06
C LYS A 75 -2.40 -14.46 -0.09
N LEU A 76 -1.41 -13.66 -0.49
CA LEU A 76 -0.02 -14.12 -0.61
C LEU A 76 0.56 -14.54 0.75
N HIS A 77 0.17 -13.85 1.83
CA HIS A 77 0.54 -14.24 3.19
C HIS A 77 -0.05 -15.59 3.56
N ASP A 78 -1.32 -15.84 3.25
CA ASP A 78 -1.98 -17.12 3.54
C ASP A 78 -1.35 -18.27 2.75
N GLU A 79 -1.04 -18.04 1.46
CA GLU A 79 -0.33 -19.00 0.61
C GLU A 79 1.07 -19.33 1.16
N TRP A 80 1.86 -18.30 1.49
CA TRP A 80 3.20 -18.52 2.02
C TRP A 80 3.18 -19.10 3.44
N SER A 81 2.18 -18.75 4.25
CA SER A 81 1.97 -19.37 5.57
C SER A 81 1.67 -20.85 5.42
N THR A 82 0.86 -21.25 4.44
CA THR A 82 0.59 -22.67 4.15
C THR A 82 1.88 -23.42 3.81
N LEU A 83 2.76 -22.83 2.99
CA LEU A 83 4.07 -23.40 2.69
C LEU A 83 4.94 -23.57 3.94
N GLN A 84 4.99 -22.57 4.81
CA GLN A 84 5.73 -22.64 6.08
C GLN A 84 5.24 -23.76 7.01
N HIS A 85 3.94 -24.06 7.02
CA HIS A 85 3.41 -25.18 7.81
C HIS A 85 3.75 -26.54 7.21
N SER A 86 3.93 -26.62 5.89
CA SER A 86 4.27 -27.86 5.19
C SER A 86 5.77 -28.15 5.11
N ASP A 87 6.62 -27.12 5.20
CA ASP A 87 8.08 -27.22 5.06
C ASP A 87 8.82 -26.34 6.09
N ALA A 88 9.62 -26.98 6.94
CA ALA A 88 10.43 -26.30 7.95
C ALA A 88 11.51 -25.38 7.35
N ILE A 89 11.98 -25.67 6.12
CA ILE A 89 12.92 -24.81 5.39
C ILE A 89 12.26 -23.46 5.09
N GLU A 90 10.99 -23.47 4.67
CA GLU A 90 10.23 -22.25 4.38
C GLU A 90 10.02 -21.39 5.62
N SER A 91 9.81 -22.01 6.80
CA SER A 91 9.78 -21.26 8.07
C SER A 91 11.08 -20.52 8.34
N THR A 92 12.23 -21.16 8.07
CA THR A 92 13.54 -20.51 8.23
C THR A 92 13.72 -19.37 7.22
N ILE A 93 13.29 -19.57 5.97
CA ILE A 93 13.33 -18.54 4.92
C ILE A 93 12.43 -17.35 5.29
N PHE A 94 11.28 -17.60 5.92
CA PHE A 94 10.41 -16.54 6.41
C PHE A 94 11.11 -15.68 7.47
N ASP A 95 11.73 -16.31 8.47
CA ASP A 95 12.47 -15.59 9.51
C ASP A 95 13.61 -14.75 8.92
N GLU A 96 14.37 -15.31 7.97
CA GLU A 96 15.41 -14.58 7.25
C GLU A 96 14.85 -13.41 6.43
N TYR A 97 13.72 -13.60 5.76
CA TYR A 97 13.07 -12.56 4.98
C TYR A 97 12.61 -11.40 5.86
N ILE A 98 11.98 -11.70 7.01
CA ILE A 98 11.52 -10.68 7.95
C ILE A 98 12.72 -9.94 8.56
N ALA A 99 13.79 -10.64 8.92
CA ALA A 99 15.01 -10.02 9.43
C ALA A 99 15.67 -9.09 8.39
N LYS A 100 15.66 -9.47 7.11
CA LYS A 100 16.32 -8.71 6.03
C LYS A 100 15.49 -7.56 5.49
N TYR A 101 14.17 -7.75 5.33
CA TYR A 101 13.29 -6.81 4.64
C TYR A 101 12.27 -6.14 5.56
N GLY A 102 12.26 -6.49 6.85
CA GLY A 102 11.32 -6.02 7.86
C GLY A 102 9.95 -6.68 7.75
N ASP A 103 9.26 -6.79 8.88
CA ASP A 103 7.96 -7.46 8.96
C ASP A 103 6.89 -6.71 8.17
N TYR A 104 6.48 -7.28 7.04
CA TYR A 104 5.47 -6.70 6.16
C TYR A 104 4.06 -6.74 6.77
N ARG A 105 3.81 -7.60 7.77
CA ARG A 105 2.51 -7.69 8.46
C ARG A 105 2.18 -6.39 9.18
N THR A 106 3.19 -5.65 9.64
CA THR A 106 3.00 -4.30 10.18
C THR A 106 2.39 -3.34 9.16
N SER A 107 2.75 -3.48 7.88
CA SER A 107 2.18 -2.68 6.79
C SER A 107 0.75 -3.10 6.46
N ILE A 108 0.42 -4.39 6.62
CA ILE A 108 -0.96 -4.89 6.51
C ILE A 108 -1.83 -4.27 7.60
N THR A 109 -1.39 -4.31 8.87
CA THR A 109 -2.11 -3.69 9.98
C THR A 109 -2.30 -2.18 9.78
N ALA A 110 -1.26 -1.47 9.35
CA ALA A 110 -1.35 -0.05 9.05
C ALA A 110 -2.36 0.25 7.92
N ALA A 111 -2.43 -0.60 6.90
CA ALA A 111 -3.39 -0.46 5.82
C ALA A 111 -4.84 -0.66 6.29
N VAL A 112 -5.10 -1.63 7.18
CA VAL A 112 -6.44 -1.84 7.77
C VAL A 112 -6.87 -0.61 8.56
N ASN A 113 -6.03 -0.11 9.46
CA ASN A 113 -6.34 1.09 10.24
C ASN A 113 -6.61 2.30 9.33
N GLN A 114 -5.83 2.45 8.26
CA GLN A 114 -6.04 3.53 7.29
C GLN A 114 -7.36 3.35 6.53
N LEU A 115 -7.72 2.14 6.11
CA LEU A 115 -9.01 1.87 5.46
C LEU A 115 -10.18 2.23 6.37
N GLU A 116 -10.12 1.88 7.66
CA GLU A 116 -11.14 2.26 8.64
C GLU A 116 -11.28 3.78 8.75
N GLN A 117 -10.18 4.53 8.80
CA GLN A 117 -10.25 5.99 8.81
C GLN A 117 -10.85 6.57 7.52
N LEU A 118 -10.50 6.01 6.36
CA LEU A 118 -11.11 6.45 5.10
C LEU A 118 -12.60 6.13 5.04
N ASP A 119 -13.06 5.04 5.66
CA ASP A 119 -14.48 4.73 5.76
C ASP A 119 -15.24 5.76 6.62
N TYR A 120 -14.68 6.14 7.76
CA TYR A 120 -15.24 7.22 8.58
C TYR A 120 -15.29 8.55 7.82
N LEU A 121 -14.24 8.87 7.06
CA LEU A 121 -14.21 10.06 6.23
C LEU A 121 -15.28 10.04 5.14
N MET A 122 -15.44 8.93 4.42
CA MET A 122 -16.45 8.80 3.37
C MET A 122 -17.86 9.01 3.95
N ASN A 123 -18.13 8.46 5.13
CA ASN A 123 -19.39 8.70 5.82
C ASN A 123 -19.58 10.19 6.20
N ALA A 124 -18.53 10.88 6.65
CA ALA A 124 -18.59 12.32 6.95
C ALA A 124 -18.81 13.17 5.69
N LEU A 125 -18.18 12.80 4.57
CA LEU A 125 -18.40 13.43 3.27
C LEU A 125 -19.87 13.27 2.85
N ASP A 126 -20.43 12.06 2.87
CA ASP A 126 -21.81 11.82 2.47
C ASP A 126 -22.83 12.57 3.36
N GLN A 127 -22.52 12.74 4.66
CA GLN A 127 -23.30 13.60 5.56
C GLN A 127 -23.25 15.07 5.14
N GLU A 128 -22.07 15.59 4.79
CA GLU A 128 -21.93 16.98 4.35
C GLU A 128 -22.64 17.22 3.00
N TYR A 129 -22.59 16.26 2.07
CA TYR A 129 -23.39 16.31 0.83
C TYR A 129 -24.88 16.41 1.13
N THR A 130 -25.38 15.56 2.04
CA THR A 130 -26.78 15.55 2.46
C THR A 130 -27.17 16.90 3.08
N LYS A 131 -26.34 17.44 3.96
CA LYS A 131 -26.53 18.74 4.62
C LYS A 131 -26.59 19.89 3.63
N ARG A 132 -25.72 19.87 2.60
CA ARG A 132 -25.66 20.87 1.53
C ARG A 132 -26.68 20.64 0.43
N LYS A 133 -27.48 19.57 0.50
CA LYS A 133 -28.43 19.13 -0.53
C LYS A 133 -27.75 18.95 -1.90
N LEU A 134 -26.50 18.48 -1.90
CA LEU A 134 -25.76 18.12 -3.09
C LEU A 134 -26.19 16.74 -3.57
N HIS A 135 -26.12 16.50 -4.87
CA HIS A 135 -26.35 15.18 -5.42
C HIS A 135 -25.18 14.27 -5.02
N ILE A 136 -25.45 13.23 -4.23
CA ILE A 136 -24.47 12.18 -3.95
C ILE A 136 -24.32 11.39 -5.25
N PRO A 137 -23.15 11.38 -5.91
CA PRO A 137 -22.96 10.54 -7.08
C PRO A 137 -23.14 9.09 -6.67
N SER A 138 -24.19 8.44 -7.19
CA SER A 138 -24.35 6.99 -7.06
C SER A 138 -23.17 6.32 -7.74
N ASP A 139 -22.52 5.36 -7.09
CA ASP A 139 -21.48 4.48 -7.67
C ASP A 139 -22.04 3.55 -8.79
N SER A 140 -23.17 3.92 -9.40
CA SER A 140 -23.89 3.13 -10.37
C SER A 140 -23.22 3.19 -11.74
N SER A 141 -22.68 2.03 -12.10
CA SER A 141 -22.36 1.56 -13.45
C SER A 141 -20.99 1.93 -13.98
N ASP A 142 -20.01 1.11 -13.60
CA ASP A 142 -19.25 0.44 -14.64
C ASP A 142 -19.37 -1.07 -14.40
N SER A 143 -20.08 -1.74 -15.31
CA SER A 143 -20.04 -3.18 -15.47
C SER A 143 -18.61 -3.57 -15.83
N ALA A 144 -17.75 -3.70 -14.81
CA ALA A 144 -16.46 -4.32 -14.98
C ALA A 144 -16.72 -5.79 -15.29
N SER A 145 -16.57 -6.11 -16.57
CA SER A 145 -16.25 -7.44 -17.05
C SER A 145 -15.52 -8.23 -15.97
N HIS A 146 -16.10 -9.38 -15.63
CA HIS A 146 -15.48 -10.47 -14.91
C HIS A 146 -14.16 -10.82 -15.62
N ASP A 147 -13.07 -10.14 -15.24
CA ASP A 147 -11.72 -10.52 -15.62
C ASP A 147 -11.26 -11.52 -14.57
N ASP A 148 -11.66 -12.77 -14.77
CA ASP A 148 -11.03 -13.95 -14.17
C ASP A 148 -9.60 -14.06 -14.69
N ASN A 149 -8.73 -13.12 -14.32
CA ASN A 149 -7.30 -13.23 -14.56
C ASN A 149 -6.60 -13.70 -13.29
N VAL A 150 -6.95 -14.92 -12.88
CA VAL A 150 -6.31 -15.65 -11.78
C VAL A 150 -4.84 -15.99 -12.11
N GLY A 151 -4.36 -15.76 -13.35
CA GLY A 151 -3.07 -16.25 -13.83
C GLY A 151 -1.98 -15.22 -14.19
N LYS A 152 -2.17 -13.90 -14.03
CA LYS A 152 -1.25 -12.91 -14.64
C LYS A 152 -0.77 -11.81 -13.68
N TRP A 153 -0.33 -12.20 -12.48
CA TRP A 153 0.33 -11.31 -11.50
C TRP A 153 1.80 -11.00 -11.84
N ASN A 154 2.30 -11.43 -13.00
CA ASN A 154 3.72 -11.38 -13.37
C ASN A 154 4.13 -10.09 -14.10
N SER A 155 3.18 -9.21 -14.41
CA SER A 155 3.49 -7.93 -15.03
C SER A 155 3.57 -6.85 -13.94
N ALA A 156 4.80 -6.39 -13.68
CA ALA A 156 5.04 -5.18 -12.91
C ALA A 156 4.15 -4.04 -13.44
N PRO A 157 3.60 -3.17 -12.59
CA PRO A 157 2.87 -2.00 -13.06
C PRO A 157 3.82 -1.13 -13.89
N SER A 158 3.53 -0.99 -15.19
CA SER A 158 4.22 -0.05 -16.08
C SER A 158 3.97 1.38 -15.58
N PHE A 159 4.99 1.98 -14.98
CA PHE A 159 4.99 3.40 -14.64
C PHE A 159 5.36 4.21 -15.88
N ALA A 160 4.37 4.77 -16.58
CA ALA A 160 4.61 5.80 -17.57
C ALA A 160 4.82 7.14 -16.84
N PHE A 161 6.07 7.60 -16.74
CA PHE A 161 6.38 8.99 -16.42
C PHE A 161 6.10 9.85 -17.65
N GLN A 162 5.02 10.63 -17.64
CA GLN A 162 4.89 11.79 -18.53
C GLN A 162 5.56 12.98 -17.85
N SER A 163 6.81 13.24 -18.19
CA SER A 163 7.42 14.57 -18.06
C SER A 163 7.47 15.16 -19.46
N GLY A 164 6.72 16.23 -19.68
CA GLY A 164 6.73 16.99 -20.91
C GLY A 164 7.99 17.85 -21.07
N LEU A 165 8.38 17.99 -22.34
CA LEU A 165 9.14 19.09 -22.95
C LEU A 165 10.64 19.17 -22.63
N LEU A 166 11.47 18.83 -23.63
CA LEU A 166 12.46 19.74 -24.26
C LEU A 166 13.01 19.10 -25.56
N PRO A 167 13.41 19.91 -26.56
CA PRO A 167 13.63 19.48 -27.95
C PRO A 167 15.05 18.94 -28.24
N SER A 168 15.12 18.26 -29.39
CA SER A 168 16.16 17.37 -29.90
C SER A 168 17.48 18.03 -30.35
N SER A 169 18.54 17.20 -30.31
CA SER A 169 19.77 17.13 -31.15
C SER A 169 21.10 17.61 -30.52
N PRO A 170 22.27 17.14 -31.03
CA PRO A 170 22.66 15.75 -31.30
C PRO A 170 24.07 15.38 -30.75
N ALA A 171 24.31 14.06 -30.63
CA ALA A 171 25.57 13.30 -30.63
C ALA A 171 26.93 13.99 -30.33
N GLY A 172 27.51 13.61 -29.19
CA GLY A 172 28.96 13.68 -28.90
C GLY A 172 29.36 12.53 -27.94
N PRO A 173 30.55 11.92 -28.08
CA PRO A 173 30.92 10.70 -27.36
C PRO A 173 31.24 10.95 -25.88
N PRO A 174 31.06 9.95 -24.98
CA PRO A 174 31.22 10.13 -23.54
C PRO A 174 32.70 10.13 -23.12
N ASP A 175 33.11 11.18 -22.40
CA ASP A 175 34.41 11.34 -21.76
C ASP A 175 34.39 10.68 -20.35
N PRO A 176 35.27 9.72 -20.04
CA PRO A 176 35.29 9.01 -18.77
C PRO A 176 36.20 9.71 -17.74
N THR A 177 35.70 10.77 -17.09
CA THR A 177 36.33 11.31 -15.86
C THR A 177 35.27 11.83 -14.88
N LEU A 178 34.57 10.91 -14.22
CA LEU A 178 33.78 11.17 -13.01
C LEU A 178 34.20 10.23 -11.87
N LEU A 179 35.38 10.48 -11.33
CA LEU A 179 35.78 9.97 -10.01
C LEU A 179 36.23 11.15 -9.16
N ASN A 180 35.26 11.97 -8.76
CA ASN A 180 35.43 12.88 -7.63
C ASN A 180 34.65 12.30 -6.45
N PHE A 181 35.37 11.54 -5.62
CA PHE A 181 34.87 10.96 -4.40
C PHE A 181 34.59 12.09 -3.41
N VAL A 182 33.31 12.29 -3.09
CA VAL A 182 32.91 13.08 -1.94
C VAL A 182 33.27 12.30 -0.68
N ASP A 183 34.20 12.88 0.06
CA ASP A 183 34.61 12.51 1.42
C ASP A 183 33.42 12.61 2.37
N ALA A 184 33.14 11.53 3.10
CA ALA A 184 32.20 11.50 4.21
C ALA A 184 32.70 10.55 5.28
N SER A 185 33.75 10.98 5.98
CA SER A 185 34.00 10.53 7.34
C SER A 185 32.90 11.06 8.25
N ILE A 186 32.23 10.19 9.01
CA ILE A 186 31.90 10.30 10.45
C ILE A 186 31.05 9.07 10.85
N LEU A 187 31.63 8.22 11.69
CA LEU A 187 30.96 7.37 12.68
C LEU A 187 31.53 7.81 14.05
N PRO A 188 30.76 7.78 15.16
CA PRO A 188 30.62 6.51 15.89
C PRO A 188 29.25 6.22 16.57
N THR A 189 28.91 4.94 16.54
CA THR A 189 28.36 4.03 17.58
C THR A 189 27.67 4.58 18.84
N THR A 190 26.42 4.15 19.06
CA THR A 190 25.87 3.55 20.31
C THR A 190 24.56 2.82 19.96
N GLN A 191 24.52 1.49 19.85
CA GLN A 191 24.15 0.53 20.91
C GLN A 191 22.93 0.93 21.75
N SER A 192 21.77 0.35 21.43
CA SER A 192 20.71 0.07 22.40
C SER A 192 19.89 -1.12 21.94
N SER A 193 19.97 -2.19 22.73
CA SER A 193 19.28 -3.46 22.59
C SER A 193 17.85 -3.29 23.07
N GLY A 194 16.88 -3.46 22.18
CA GLY A 194 15.45 -3.45 22.48
C GLY A 194 14.81 -4.70 21.90
N HIS A 195 15.03 -5.83 22.56
CA HIS A 195 14.36 -7.10 22.26
C HIS A 195 12.87 -6.98 22.62
N VAL A 196 12.03 -6.57 21.66
CA VAL A 196 10.57 -6.67 21.78
C VAL A 196 10.16 -8.04 21.26
N SER A 197 10.04 -8.98 22.20
CA SER A 197 9.44 -10.29 21.97
C SER A 197 7.92 -10.10 21.84
N LEU A 198 7.38 -10.14 20.63
CA LEU A 198 5.94 -10.32 20.39
C LEU A 198 5.69 -11.81 20.09
N ARG A 199 5.81 -12.63 21.12
CA ARG A 199 5.20 -13.98 21.15
C ARG A 199 3.71 -13.83 21.43
N TRP A 200 2.93 -13.64 20.38
CA TRP A 200 1.54 -14.13 20.31
C TRP A 200 1.33 -14.60 18.86
N TRP A 201 0.27 -15.35 18.58
CA TRP A 201 -0.07 -15.94 17.26
C TRP A 201 0.61 -17.29 16.94
N THR A 202 0.38 -18.27 17.82
CA THR A 202 0.08 -19.61 17.31
C THR A 202 -1.42 -19.84 17.46
N THR A 203 -2.02 -20.39 16.40
CA THR A 203 -3.37 -21.00 16.33
C THR A 203 -4.53 -20.10 15.87
N SER A 204 -5.15 -20.56 14.77
CA SER A 204 -6.47 -20.21 14.21
C SER A 204 -6.64 -18.84 13.52
N SER A 205 -6.40 -18.84 12.20
CA SER A 205 -6.91 -17.85 11.27
C SER A 205 -8.45 -17.92 11.19
N SER A 206 -9.11 -17.22 12.11
CA SER A 206 -10.43 -16.64 11.87
C SER A 206 -10.28 -15.13 12.02
N TRP A 207 -9.67 -14.51 11.00
CA TRP A 207 -9.67 -13.06 10.88
C TRP A 207 -11.01 -12.67 10.29
N MET A 208 -11.88 -12.15 11.15
CA MET A 208 -13.16 -11.58 10.79
C MET A 208 -12.96 -10.56 9.67
N ILE A 209 -13.57 -10.84 8.53
CA ILE A 209 -13.94 -9.84 7.52
C ILE A 209 -14.70 -8.73 8.26
N PRO A 210 -14.32 -7.45 8.17
CA PRO A 210 -15.14 -6.36 8.66
C PRO A 210 -16.52 -6.45 8.01
N ARG A 211 -17.56 -6.63 8.84
CA ARG A 211 -18.92 -6.99 8.42
C ARG A 211 -19.70 -5.92 7.63
N ASN A 212 -19.06 -4.88 7.12
CA ASN A 212 -19.72 -3.76 6.45
C ASN A 212 -19.27 -3.55 4.99
N PHE A 213 -18.82 -4.61 4.30
CA PHE A 213 -18.67 -4.59 2.84
C PHE A 213 -19.91 -5.19 2.19
N LEU A 214 -20.97 -4.38 2.06
CA LEU A 214 -22.09 -4.54 1.12
C LEU A 214 -23.13 -3.49 1.50
N TYR A 215 -23.09 -2.32 0.86
CA TYR A 215 -24.25 -1.51 0.46
C TYR A 215 -23.81 -0.48 -0.56
#